data_AF-A0A4V6CUF6-F1
#
_entry.id   AF-A0A4V6CUF6-F1
#
_cell.length_a   1.000
_cell.length_b   1.000
_cell.length_c   1.000
_cell.angle_alpha   90.00
_cell.angle_beta   90.00
_cell.angle_gamma   90.00
#
_symmetry.space_group_name_H-M   'P 1'
#
loop_
_entity.id
_entity.type
_entity.pdbx_description
1 polymer ?
#
loop_
_entity_poly.entity_id
_entity_poly.type
_entity_poly.pdbx_seq_one_letter_code
_entity_poly.pdbx_strand_id
1 'polypeptide(L)'
;MSNLEDLREAFGVYDCEDHDVIDAILDKIFAQERTGEEHYLIKKGREVHRITLSKNVPATVLKVELNTPLDEDVCLTKFNELDSAESRNPGSWFVQQGFTVRSKNEDGHWVQYAFKSNGANNLTRSEIMEYLGIAGLSCIPNQIEETGPIVVSRS
;
A
#
# COMPACT_ATOMS: atom_id res chain seq x y z
N MET A 1 -1.01 41.22 -10.64
CA MET A 1 -1.09 39.81 -11.06
C MET A 1 -2.56 39.46 -11.12
N SER A 2 -2.97 38.79 -12.20
CA SER A 2 -4.36 38.39 -12.41
C SER A 2 -4.66 37.15 -11.56
N ASN A 3 -5.87 37.04 -11.01
CA ASN A 3 -6.32 35.85 -10.26
C ASN A 3 -6.13 34.54 -11.06
N LEU A 4 -6.12 34.61 -12.40
CA LEU A 4 -5.89 33.46 -13.28
C LEU A 4 -4.41 33.04 -13.31
N GLU A 5 -3.48 33.99 -13.28
CA GLU A 5 -2.04 33.72 -13.27
C GLU A 5 -1.62 33.08 -11.93
N ASP A 6 -2.18 33.57 -10.82
CA ASP A 6 -1.95 33.01 -9.48
C ASP A 6 -2.45 31.55 -9.40
N LEU A 7 -3.57 31.22 -10.05
CA LEU A 7 -4.10 29.86 -10.13
C LEU A 7 -3.22 28.94 -10.99
N ARG A 8 -2.71 29.43 -12.13
CA ARG A 8 -1.78 28.68 -12.98
C ARG A 8 -0.51 28.32 -12.22
N GLU A 9 0.03 29.27 -11.46
CA GLU A 9 1.23 29.06 -10.65
C GLU A 9 0.97 28.04 -9.53
N ALA A 10 -0.12 28.21 -8.78
CA ALA A 10 -0.47 27.34 -7.67
C ALA A 10 -0.68 25.86 -8.07
N PHE A 11 -1.25 25.61 -9.24
CA PHE A 11 -1.53 24.25 -9.73
C PHE A 11 -0.50 23.75 -10.77
N GLY A 12 0.49 24.57 -11.12
CA GLY A 12 1.53 24.26 -12.10
C GLY A 12 0.96 23.94 -13.49
N VAL A 13 0.01 24.74 -13.97
CA VAL A 13 -0.68 24.54 -15.25
C VAL A 13 -0.29 25.67 -16.22
N TYR A 14 0.65 25.35 -17.12
CA TYR A 14 1.25 26.34 -18.04
C TYR A 14 1.00 26.04 -19.52
N ASP A 15 0.76 24.79 -19.90
CA ASP A 15 0.62 24.34 -21.29
C ASP A 15 -0.85 24.30 -21.79
N CYS A 16 -1.66 25.29 -21.44
CA CYS A 16 -3.04 25.41 -21.96
C CYS A 16 -3.45 26.87 -22.17
N GLU A 17 -4.42 27.10 -23.05
CA GLU A 17 -4.96 28.44 -23.31
C GLU A 17 -5.77 28.95 -22.11
N ASP A 18 -5.91 30.28 -21.98
CA ASP A 18 -6.56 30.91 -20.82
C ASP A 18 -7.99 30.44 -20.57
N HIS A 19 -8.71 30.05 -21.62
CA HIS A 19 -10.09 29.54 -21.50
C HIS A 19 -10.16 28.08 -21.00
N ASP A 20 -9.07 27.33 -21.08
CA ASP A 20 -8.98 25.91 -20.69
C ASP A 20 -8.32 25.71 -19.32
N VAL A 21 -7.79 26.78 -18.71
CA VAL A 21 -7.05 26.72 -17.42
C VAL A 21 -7.88 26.10 -16.33
N ILE A 22 -9.15 26.50 -16.22
CA ILE A 22 -10.03 26.01 -15.17
C ILE A 22 -10.28 24.51 -15.36
N ASP A 23 -10.50 24.05 -16.59
CA ASP A 23 -10.72 22.63 -16.88
C ASP A 23 -9.46 21.80 -16.59
N ALA A 24 -8.27 22.29 -16.98
CA ALA A 24 -7.00 21.63 -16.67
C ALA A 24 -6.68 21.59 -15.16
N ILE A 25 -7.08 22.63 -14.41
CA ILE A 25 -6.98 22.67 -12.95
C ILE A 25 -7.96 21.67 -12.33
N LEU A 26 -9.22 21.66 -12.79
CA LEU A 26 -10.23 20.72 -12.31
C LEU A 26 -9.80 19.27 -12.58
N ASP A 27 -9.25 18.97 -13.76
CA ASP A 27 -8.71 17.65 -14.07
C ASP A 27 -7.57 17.24 -13.14
N LYS A 28 -6.67 18.17 -12.78
CA LYS A 28 -5.63 17.93 -11.77
C LYS A 28 -6.21 17.70 -10.39
N ILE A 29 -7.20 18.47 -9.97
CA ILE A 29 -7.89 18.30 -8.68
C ILE A 29 -8.58 16.93 -8.65
N PHE A 30 -9.34 16.58 -9.68
CA PHE A 30 -10.00 15.27 -9.77
C PHE A 30 -9.00 14.12 -9.84
N ALA A 31 -7.87 14.27 -10.53
CA ALA A 31 -6.81 13.28 -10.53
C ALA A 31 -6.19 13.12 -9.13
N GLN A 32 -5.93 14.22 -8.41
CA GLN A 32 -5.44 14.20 -7.04
C GLN A 32 -6.45 13.59 -6.07
N GLU A 33 -7.74 13.92 -6.20
CA GLU A 33 -8.83 13.37 -5.38
C GLU A 33 -9.05 11.88 -5.66
N ARG A 34 -9.02 11.44 -6.93
CA ARG A 34 -9.08 10.01 -7.28
C ARG A 34 -7.88 9.25 -6.74
N THR A 35 -6.69 9.85 -6.81
CA THR A 35 -5.50 9.28 -6.16
C THR A 35 -5.71 9.23 -4.64
N GLY A 36 -6.36 10.23 -4.04
CA GLY A 36 -6.75 10.22 -2.63
C GLY A 36 -7.75 9.12 -2.26
N GLU A 37 -8.84 8.96 -3.01
CA GLU A 37 -9.87 7.93 -2.78
C GLU A 37 -9.34 6.50 -2.95
N GLU A 38 -8.45 6.28 -3.92
CA GLU A 38 -7.78 4.98 -4.13
C GLU A 38 -6.90 4.56 -2.93
N HIS A 39 -6.52 5.49 -2.06
CA HIS A 39 -5.72 5.22 -0.87
C HIS A 39 -6.56 4.82 0.34
N TYR A 40 -7.86 5.14 0.36
CA TYR A 40 -8.77 4.85 1.49
C TYR A 40 -9.72 3.68 1.24
N LEU A 41 -9.81 3.15 0.02
CA LEU A 41 -10.65 2.00 -0.27
C LEU A 41 -9.89 1.03 -1.17
N ILE A 42 -9.50 -0.11 -0.60
CA ILE A 42 -9.02 -1.22 -1.43
C ILE A 42 -10.22 -2.07 -1.82
N LYS A 43 -10.56 -2.06 -3.11
CA LYS A 43 -11.69 -2.83 -3.63
C LYS A 43 -11.41 -4.34 -3.57
N LYS A 44 -12.48 -5.10 -3.39
CA LYS A 44 -12.54 -6.56 -3.55
C LYS A 44 -11.86 -7.00 -4.85
N GLY A 45 -11.18 -8.13 -4.79
CA GLY A 45 -10.48 -8.75 -5.91
C GLY A 45 -9.08 -8.17 -6.15
N ARG A 46 -8.73 -7.05 -5.50
CA ARG A 46 -7.37 -6.51 -5.56
C ARG A 46 -6.43 -7.38 -4.75
N GLU A 47 -5.29 -7.72 -5.35
CA GLU A 47 -4.22 -8.43 -4.67
C GLU A 47 -3.53 -7.50 -3.66
N VAL A 48 -3.39 -7.99 -2.44
CA VAL A 48 -2.76 -7.30 -1.33
C VAL A 48 -1.86 -8.26 -0.54
N HIS A 49 -0.99 -7.67 0.27
CA HIS A 49 -0.25 -8.38 1.29
C HIS A 49 -0.75 -7.93 2.65
N ARG A 50 -1.23 -8.87 3.48
CA ARG A 50 -1.69 -8.61 4.85
C ARG A 50 -0.65 -9.11 5.84
N ILE A 51 -0.24 -8.25 6.76
CA ILE A 51 0.75 -8.52 7.80
C ILE A 51 0.09 -8.28 9.15
N THR A 52 -0.19 -9.35 9.89
CA THR A 52 -0.78 -9.26 11.24
C THR A 52 0.34 -9.17 12.27
N LEU A 53 0.31 -8.13 13.08
CA LEU A 53 1.28 -7.85 14.14
C LEU A 53 0.72 -8.17 15.53
N SER A 54 1.61 -8.54 16.45
CA SER A 54 1.27 -8.74 17.86
C SER A 54 0.96 -7.43 18.57
N LYS A 55 0.24 -7.52 19.69
CA LYS A 55 -0.11 -6.38 20.55
C LYS A 55 1.05 -5.92 21.45
N ASN A 56 2.16 -6.67 21.44
CA ASN A 56 3.30 -6.45 22.32
C ASN A 56 4.18 -5.31 21.80
N VAL A 57 5.01 -4.75 22.69
CA VAL A 57 6.02 -3.75 22.32
C VAL A 57 7.42 -4.35 22.61
N PRO A 58 8.29 -4.51 21.59
CA PRO A 58 8.04 -4.24 20.18
C PRO A 58 7.07 -5.25 19.56
N ALA A 59 6.29 -4.79 18.56
CA ALA A 59 5.36 -5.64 17.84
C ALA A 59 6.14 -6.66 16.97
N THR A 60 5.58 -7.86 16.84
CA THR A 60 6.17 -8.95 16.05
C THR A 60 5.17 -9.49 15.06
N VAL A 61 5.64 -9.96 13.90
CA VAL A 61 4.75 -10.61 12.92
C VAL A 61 4.20 -11.92 13.49
N LEU A 62 2.88 -12.06 13.43
CA LEU A 62 2.14 -13.26 13.82
C LEU A 62 1.66 -14.05 12.61
N LYS A 63 1.21 -13.36 11.55
CA LYS A 63 0.67 -13.98 10.35
C LYS A 63 0.94 -13.07 9.15
N VAL A 64 1.21 -13.68 8.00
CA VAL A 64 1.28 -12.99 6.72
C VAL A 64 0.43 -13.70 5.70
N GLU A 65 -0.21 -12.93 4.85
CA GLU A 65 -1.01 -13.38 3.71
C GLU A 65 -0.52 -12.58 2.51
N LEU A 66 0.24 -13.20 1.62
CA LEU A 66 0.87 -12.53 0.49
C LEU A 66 0.19 -12.98 -0.81
N ASN A 67 0.26 -12.14 -1.84
CA ASN A 67 -0.37 -12.37 -3.15
C ASN A 67 -1.86 -12.76 -3.01
N THR A 68 -2.54 -12.22 -1.99
CA THR A 68 -3.88 -12.65 -1.64
C THR A 68 -4.89 -11.65 -2.19
N PRO A 69 -5.81 -12.07 -3.08
CA PRO A 69 -6.90 -11.20 -3.51
C PRO A 69 -7.85 -10.94 -2.33
N LEU A 70 -8.30 -9.69 -2.19
CA LEU A 70 -9.29 -9.35 -1.19
C LEU A 70 -10.65 -9.98 -1.49
N ASP A 71 -11.27 -10.60 -0.49
CA ASP A 71 -12.62 -11.18 -0.62
C ASP A 71 -13.72 -10.12 -0.53
N GLU A 72 -13.41 -8.98 0.08
CA GLU A 72 -14.31 -7.85 0.34
C GLU A 72 -13.56 -6.51 0.26
N ASP A 73 -14.32 -5.42 0.13
CA ASP A 73 -13.76 -4.08 0.14
C ASP A 73 -13.18 -3.75 1.52
N VAL A 74 -11.95 -3.25 1.55
CA VAL A 74 -11.29 -2.83 2.78
C VAL A 74 -11.27 -1.30 2.84
N CYS A 75 -12.07 -0.74 3.74
CA CYS A 75 -12.02 0.69 4.04
C CYS A 75 -10.82 0.98 4.94
N LEU A 76 -9.96 1.82 4.40
CA LEU A 76 -8.72 2.26 4.97
C LEU A 76 -8.79 3.65 5.65
N THR A 77 -9.80 3.95 6.48
CA THR A 77 -9.85 5.21 7.25
C THR A 77 -9.07 5.13 8.59
N LYS A 78 -8.27 6.18 8.91
CA LYS A 78 -7.47 6.36 10.16
C LYS A 78 -6.17 5.54 10.31
N PHE A 79 -5.28 5.65 9.34
CA PHE A 79 -4.07 4.82 9.27
C PHE A 79 -2.83 5.60 9.64
N ASN A 80 -1.88 4.90 10.26
CA ASN A 80 -0.50 5.37 10.31
C ASN A 80 0.20 4.98 9.01
N GLU A 81 0.75 5.97 8.33
CA GLU A 81 1.73 5.75 7.29
C GLU A 81 3.02 5.26 7.93
N LEU A 82 3.62 4.23 7.36
CA LEU A 82 4.96 3.80 7.75
C LEU A 82 5.92 4.45 6.74
N ASP A 83 6.54 5.55 7.15
CA ASP A 83 7.54 6.29 6.37
C ASP A 83 8.99 5.85 6.69
N SER A 84 9.15 5.01 7.71
CA SER A 84 10.46 4.57 8.18
C SER A 84 11.13 3.63 7.18
N ALA A 85 12.38 3.93 6.85
CA ALA A 85 13.24 3.11 6.00
C ALA A 85 14.01 2.01 6.77
N GLU A 86 13.72 1.80 8.05
CA GLU A 86 14.42 0.79 8.85
C GLU A 86 14.10 -0.63 8.38
N SER A 87 15.09 -1.30 7.79
CA SER A 87 14.98 -2.65 7.20
C SER A 87 14.57 -3.76 8.19
N ARG A 88 14.55 -3.48 9.49
CA ARG A 88 14.10 -4.41 10.54
C ARG A 88 12.59 -4.37 10.78
N ASN A 89 11.89 -3.37 10.25
CA ASN A 89 10.44 -3.31 10.37
C ASN A 89 9.81 -4.07 9.19
N PRO A 90 8.95 -5.08 9.43
CA PRO A 90 8.30 -5.85 8.39
C PRO A 90 7.54 -4.98 7.37
N GLY A 91 6.94 -3.87 7.81
CA GLY A 91 6.26 -2.94 6.91
C GLY A 91 7.23 -2.17 5.99
N SER A 92 8.43 -1.85 6.47
CA SER A 92 9.42 -1.05 5.73
C SER A 92 9.99 -1.78 4.53
N TRP A 93 10.09 -3.12 4.56
CA TRP A 93 10.51 -3.89 3.39
C TRP A 93 9.57 -3.66 2.20
N PHE A 94 8.25 -3.67 2.43
CA PHE A 94 7.27 -3.38 1.38
C PHE A 94 7.41 -1.97 0.82
N VAL A 95 7.65 -0.98 1.69
CA VAL A 95 7.88 0.41 1.25
C VAL A 95 9.11 0.50 0.35
N GLN A 96 10.21 -0.20 0.69
CA GLN A 96 11.41 -0.26 -0.14
C GLN A 96 11.17 -0.91 -1.52
N GLN A 97 10.25 -1.88 -1.59
CA GLN A 97 9.81 -2.50 -2.86
C GLN A 97 8.78 -1.67 -3.64
N GLY A 98 8.51 -0.43 -3.19
CA GLY A 98 7.59 0.52 -3.82
C GLY A 98 6.12 0.25 -3.55
N PHE A 99 5.79 -0.49 -2.48
CA PHE A 99 4.41 -0.64 -2.04
C PHE A 99 3.98 0.50 -1.12
N THR A 100 2.71 0.86 -1.20
CA THR A 100 2.04 1.66 -0.18
C THR A 100 1.66 0.74 0.97
N VAL A 101 2.02 1.11 2.21
CA VAL A 101 1.70 0.34 3.42
C VAL A 101 0.79 1.13 4.35
N ARG A 102 -0.30 0.51 4.75
CA ARG A 102 -1.33 1.10 5.61
C ARG A 102 -1.68 0.12 6.73
N SER A 103 -1.56 0.53 8.00
CA SER A 103 -1.97 -0.27 9.18
C SER A 103 -3.38 0.03 9.73
N LYS A 104 -4.24 -0.99 9.86
CA LYS A 104 -5.58 -0.97 10.48
C LYS A 104 -5.56 -1.71 11.81
N ASN A 105 -6.41 -1.34 12.76
CA ASN A 105 -6.65 -2.20 13.93
C ASN A 105 -7.83 -3.15 13.65
N GLU A 106 -7.60 -4.46 13.71
CA GLU A 106 -8.61 -5.51 13.56
C GLU A 106 -8.52 -6.48 14.75
N ASP A 107 -9.63 -6.67 15.47
CA ASP A 107 -9.72 -7.52 16.67
C ASP A 107 -8.60 -7.26 17.72
N GLY A 108 -8.23 -5.99 17.83
CA GLY A 108 -7.18 -5.50 18.71
C GLY A 108 -5.75 -5.77 18.25
N HIS A 109 -5.54 -6.31 17.04
CA HIS A 109 -4.23 -6.45 16.41
C HIS A 109 -4.03 -5.36 15.36
N TRP A 110 -2.78 -4.95 15.15
CA TRP A 110 -2.45 -4.12 14.01
C TRP A 110 -2.24 -5.01 12.78
N VAL A 111 -3.02 -4.77 11.73
CA VAL A 111 -2.93 -5.44 10.44
C VAL A 111 -2.45 -4.44 9.41
N GLN A 112 -1.31 -4.71 8.78
CA GLN A 112 -0.78 -3.87 7.71
C GLN A 112 -1.19 -4.43 6.36
N TYR A 113 -1.65 -3.55 5.48
CA TYR A 113 -1.99 -3.83 4.10
C TYR A 113 -0.92 -3.18 3.23
N ALA A 114 -0.22 -3.98 2.44
CA ALA A 114 0.71 -3.51 1.42
C ALA A 114 0.15 -3.74 0.02
N PHE A 115 0.14 -2.70 -0.80
CA PHE A 115 -0.39 -2.71 -2.16
C PHE A 115 0.26 -1.62 -3.01
N LYS A 116 0.29 -1.77 -4.34
CA LYS A 116 0.70 -0.72 -5.29
C LYS A 116 -0.52 -0.17 -6.01
N SER A 117 -0.57 1.14 -6.18
CA SER A 117 -1.57 1.82 -7.00
C SER A 117 -1.44 1.43 -8.48
N ASN A 118 -0.19 1.29 -8.95
CA ASN A 118 0.13 0.92 -10.33
C ASN A 118 1.14 -0.24 -10.38
N GLY A 119 1.03 -1.10 -11.39
CA GLY A 119 1.95 -2.22 -11.63
C GLY A 119 1.51 -3.53 -10.97
N ALA A 120 2.36 -4.55 -11.09
CA ALA A 120 2.10 -5.86 -10.51
C ALA A 120 2.18 -5.80 -8.98
N ASN A 121 1.14 -6.30 -8.31
CA ASN A 121 1.09 -6.40 -6.85
C ASN A 121 1.68 -7.70 -6.32
N ASN A 122 1.88 -8.70 -7.19
CA ASN A 122 2.38 -10.00 -6.79
C ASN A 122 3.89 -9.96 -6.54
N LEU A 123 4.28 -10.61 -5.44
CA LEU A 123 5.64 -10.97 -5.12
C LEU A 123 5.99 -12.28 -5.83
N THR A 124 7.20 -12.34 -6.35
CA THR A 124 7.84 -13.56 -6.80
C THR A 124 8.17 -14.46 -5.61
N ARG A 125 8.38 -15.75 -5.87
CA ARG A 125 8.87 -16.70 -4.86
C ARG A 125 10.12 -16.21 -4.11
N SER A 126 11.07 -15.58 -4.80
CA SER A 126 12.30 -15.08 -4.19
C SER A 126 12.01 -13.95 -3.19
N GLU A 127 11.15 -13.01 -3.58
CA GLU A 127 10.71 -11.90 -2.73
C GLU A 127 9.93 -12.38 -1.51
N ILE A 128 9.06 -13.39 -1.68
CA ILE A 128 8.34 -14.03 -0.57
C ILE A 128 9.32 -14.64 0.43
N MET A 129 10.30 -15.40 -0.05
CA MET A 129 11.30 -16.06 0.82
C MET A 129 12.14 -15.04 1.58
N GLU A 130 12.57 -13.96 0.91
CA GLU A 130 13.30 -12.86 1.54
C GLU A 130 12.47 -12.21 2.65
N TYR A 131 11.23 -11.85 2.34
CA TYR A 131 10.33 -11.21 3.29
C TYR A 131 10.02 -12.09 4.51
N LEU A 132 9.77 -13.39 4.30
CA LEU A 132 9.52 -14.34 5.40
C LEU A 132 10.74 -14.45 6.34
N GLY A 133 11.96 -14.36 5.80
CA GLY A 133 13.18 -14.29 6.58
C GLY A 133 13.24 -13.04 7.48
N ILE A 134 12.83 -11.88 6.96
CA ILE A 134 12.75 -10.62 7.72
C ILE A 134 11.65 -10.69 8.78
N ALA A 135 10.50 -11.27 8.43
CA ALA A 135 9.36 -11.45 9.33
C ALA A 135 9.62 -12.49 10.45
N GLY A 136 10.70 -13.27 10.34
CA GLY A 136 11.02 -14.35 11.29
C GLY A 136 10.02 -15.51 11.21
N LEU A 137 9.42 -15.73 10.04
CA LEU A 137 8.46 -16.80 9.80
C LEU A 137 9.12 -17.94 9.02
N SER A 138 8.92 -19.17 9.48
CA SER A 138 9.38 -20.37 8.80
C SER A 138 8.33 -20.82 7.78
N CYS A 139 8.78 -21.19 6.59
CA CYS A 139 7.96 -21.84 5.58
C CYS A 139 8.76 -22.94 4.89
N ILE A 140 8.07 -23.91 4.29
CA ILE A 140 8.71 -24.92 3.46
C ILE A 140 8.80 -24.35 2.04
N PRO A 141 10.01 -24.16 1.46
CA PRO A 141 10.16 -23.46 0.18
C PRO A 141 9.35 -24.08 -0.97
N ASN A 142 9.13 -25.40 -0.93
CA ASN A 142 8.39 -26.13 -1.97
C ASN A 142 6.87 -25.92 -1.92
N GLN A 143 6.35 -25.23 -0.90
CA GLN A 143 4.94 -24.86 -0.80
C GLN A 143 4.66 -23.46 -1.37
N ILE A 144 5.70 -22.76 -1.85
CA ILE A 144 5.56 -21.42 -2.43
C ILE A 144 5.47 -21.57 -3.94
N GLU A 145 4.27 -21.32 -4.46
CA GLU A 145 4.05 -21.17 -5.90
C GLU A 145 4.75 -19.89 -6.42
N GLU A 146 5.01 -19.84 -7.72
CA GLU A 146 5.83 -18.77 -8.31
C GLU A 146 5.23 -17.36 -8.12
N THR A 147 3.90 -17.26 -8.20
CA THR A 147 3.11 -16.02 -7.99
C THR A 147 1.76 -16.27 -7.29
N GLY A 148 1.58 -17.42 -6.64
CA GLY A 148 0.31 -17.80 -6.00
C GLY A 148 0.12 -17.17 -4.60
N PRO A 149 -1.12 -17.20 -4.07
CA PRO A 149 -1.41 -16.75 -2.71
C PRO A 149 -0.70 -17.65 -1.68
N ILE A 150 -0.17 -17.04 -0.63
CA ILE A 150 0.50 -17.75 0.46
C ILE A 150 0.06 -17.22 1.80
N VAL A 151 -0.20 -18.14 2.74
CA VAL A 151 -0.54 -17.82 4.12
C VAL A 151 0.45 -18.52 5.04
N VAL A 152 1.17 -17.74 5.85
CA VAL A 152 2.13 -18.26 6.83
C VAL A 152 1.81 -17.66 8.19
N SER A 153 1.70 -18.50 9.21
CA SER A 153 1.49 -18.07 10.60
C SER A 153 2.65 -18.52 11.46
N ARG A 154 2.99 -17.71 12.46
CA ARG A 154 3.97 -18.04 13.48
C ARG A 154 3.45 -19.25 14.26
N SER A 155 4.31 -20.26 14.37
CA SER A 155 4.05 -21.51 15.09
C SER A 155 4.04 -21.31 16.61
#